data_AF-R6ZRM1-F1
#
_entry.id   AF-R6ZRM1-F1
#
_cell.length_a   1.000
_cell.length_b   1.000
_cell.length_c   1.000
_cell.angle_alpha   90.00
_cell.angle_beta   90.00
_cell.angle_gamma   90.00
#
_symmetry.space_group_name_H-M   'P 1'
#
loop_
_entity.id
_entity.type
_entity.pdbx_description
1 polymer ?
#
loop_
_entity_poly.entity_id
_entity_poly.type
_entity_poly.pdbx_seq_one_letter_code
_entity_poly.pdbx_strand_id
1 'polypeptide(L)'
;MPGSHVIVKSEGASLPDATFEEAARLAAYYSKGRGQSKIEVDYTEKKNVKKPGGSKPGFVVYYTNYSMAIDDDISGITQVHD
;
A
#
# COMPACT_ATOMS: atom_id res chain seq x y z
N MET A 1 -4.30 -0.47 10.96
CA MET A 1 -5.44 0.44 10.65
C MET A 1 -6.17 -0.08 9.41
N PRO A 2 -7.50 0.06 9.26
CA PRO A 2 -8.19 -0.33 8.02
C PRO A 2 -7.89 0.63 6.86
N GLY A 3 -7.64 0.08 5.67
CA GLY A 3 -7.46 0.82 4.43
C GLY A 3 -7.48 -0.07 3.20
N SER A 4 -7.38 0.55 2.03
CA SER A 4 -7.29 -0.15 0.75
C SER A 4 -5.95 -0.87 0.60
N HIS A 5 -5.98 -2.01 -0.09
CA HIS A 5 -4.76 -2.68 -0.54
C HIS A 5 -4.32 -2.07 -1.86
N VAL A 6 -3.03 -1.70 -1.95
CA VAL A 6 -2.40 -1.19 -3.17
C VAL A 6 -1.38 -2.22 -3.65
N ILE A 7 -1.41 -2.52 -4.95
CA ILE A 7 -0.48 -3.47 -5.57
C ILE A 7 0.19 -2.75 -6.73
N VAL A 8 1.53 -2.70 -6.68
CA VAL A 8 2.34 -2.28 -7.82
C VAL A 8 2.67 -3.52 -8.65
N LYS A 9 2.40 -3.46 -9.96
CA LYS A 9 2.82 -4.49 -10.92
C LYS A 9 4.22 -4.15 -11.39
N SER A 10 5.23 -4.85 -10.87
CA SER A 10 6.63 -4.60 -11.22
C SER A 10 7.11 -5.36 -12.45
N GLU A 11 6.34 -6.33 -12.96
CA GLU A 11 6.77 -7.24 -14.03
C GLU A 11 8.14 -7.90 -13.78
N GLY A 12 8.49 -8.10 -12.50
CA GLY A 12 9.77 -8.69 -12.08
C GLY A 12 10.96 -7.73 -12.06
N ALA A 13 10.77 -6.45 -12.39
CA ALA A 13 11.80 -5.42 -12.32
C ALA A 13 11.93 -4.85 -10.89
N SER A 14 13.10 -4.28 -10.59
CA SER A 14 13.27 -3.41 -9.43
C SER A 14 12.51 -2.11 -9.64
N LEU A 15 11.78 -1.67 -8.62
CA LEU A 15 11.04 -0.42 -8.64
C LEU A 15 11.88 0.72 -8.07
N PRO A 16 11.78 1.95 -8.61
CA PRO A 16 12.39 3.12 -7.97
C PRO A 16 11.62 3.49 -6.68
N ASP A 17 12.30 4.15 -5.75
CA ASP A 17 11.73 4.60 -4.47
C ASP A 17 10.45 5.41 -4.66
N ALA A 18 10.41 6.27 -5.69
CA ALA A 18 9.23 7.06 -6.04
C ALA A 18 7.96 6.20 -6.23
N THR A 19 8.08 5.02 -6.84
CA THR A 19 6.93 4.12 -7.03
C THR A 19 6.43 3.54 -5.71
N PHE A 20 7.33 3.26 -4.76
CA PHE A 20 6.93 2.86 -3.41
C PHE A 20 6.20 3.99 -2.69
N GLU A 21 6.74 5.21 -2.77
CA GLU A 21 6.11 6.39 -2.18
C GLU A 21 4.72 6.68 -2.75
N GLU A 22 4.56 6.69 -4.08
CA GLU A 22 3.26 6.91 -4.74
C GLU A 22 2.24 5.85 -4.34
N ALA A 23 2.64 4.58 -4.33
CA ALA A 23 1.78 3.49 -3.88
C ALA A 23 1.40 3.63 -2.41
N ALA A 24 2.34 4.06 -1.56
CA ALA A 24 2.10 4.30 -0.15
C ALA A 24 1.16 5.50 0.07
N ARG A 25 1.31 6.60 -0.67
CA ARG A 25 0.39 7.75 -0.66
C ARG A 25 -1.03 7.34 -1.04
N LEU A 26 -1.19 6.50 -2.06
CA LEU A 26 -2.49 5.91 -2.41
C LEU A 26 -3.06 5.07 -1.27
N ALA A 27 -2.26 4.20 -0.65
CA ALA A 27 -2.71 3.37 0.47
C ALA A 27 -3.12 4.23 1.68
N ALA A 28 -2.33 5.26 1.99
CA ALA A 28 -2.58 6.23 3.06
C ALA A 28 -3.87 7.03 2.80
N TYR A 29 -4.05 7.57 1.60
CA TYR A 29 -5.22 8.35 1.20
C TYR A 29 -6.52 7.55 1.24
N TYR A 30 -6.49 6.29 0.81
CA TYR A 30 -7.63 5.38 0.88
C TYR A 30 -7.70 4.56 2.18
N SER A 31 -7.16 5.09 3.27
CA SER A 31 -7.25 4.50 4.60
C SER A 31 -8.09 5.34 5.56
N LYS A 32 -8.36 4.79 6.75
CA LYS A 32 -8.90 5.58 7.87
C LYS A 32 -7.93 6.65 8.39
N GLY A 33 -6.67 6.63 7.94
CA GLY A 33 -5.63 7.57 8.35
C GLY A 33 -5.66 8.89 7.59
N ARG A 34 -6.43 8.98 6.51
CA ARG A 34 -6.54 10.16 5.65
C ARG A 34 -6.70 11.47 6.46
N GLY A 35 -5.95 12.51 6.07
CA GLY A 35 -5.88 13.81 6.73
C GLY A 35 -4.90 13.89 7.90
N GLN A 36 -4.23 12.80 8.27
CA GLN A 36 -3.11 12.84 9.21
C GLN A 36 -1.83 13.27 8.50
N SER A 37 -0.95 13.99 9.22
CA SER A 37 0.30 14.50 8.66
C SER A 37 1.30 13.40 8.27
N LYS A 38 1.28 12.27 8.98
CA LYS A 38 2.08 11.08 8.67
C LYS A 38 1.31 9.82 9.01
N ILE A 39 1.28 8.88 8.08
CA ILE A 39 0.61 7.60 8.19
C ILE A 39 1.67 6.51 7.96
N GLU A 40 1.72 5.52 8.84
CA GLU A 40 2.58 4.36 8.66
C GLU A 40 1.93 3.38 7.67
N VAL A 41 2.67 3.03 6.62
CA VAL A 41 2.25 2.10 5.57
C VAL A 41 3.24 0.94 5.53
N ASP A 42 2.70 -0.26 5.69
CA ASP A 42 3.46 -1.49 5.54
C ASP A 42 3.50 -1.91 4.07
N TYR A 43 4.69 -2.29 3.61
CA TYR A 43 4.88 -2.83 2.26
C TYR A 43 5.74 -4.09 2.30
N THR A 44 5.40 -5.01 1.40
CA THR A 44 6.08 -6.29 1.27
C THR A 44 5.76 -6.88 -0.10
N GLU A 45 6.53 -7.86 -0.54
CA GLU A 45 6.19 -8.61 -1.75
C GLU A 45 4.88 -9.38 -1.56
N LYS A 46 4.06 -9.47 -2.62
CA LYS A 46 2.79 -10.22 -2.62
C LYS A 46 2.94 -11.64 -2.06
N LYS A 47 4.05 -12.33 -2.32
CA LYS A 47 4.31 -13.71 -1.87
C LYS A 47 4.36 -13.85 -0.33
N ASN A 48 4.64 -12.75 0.38
CA ASN A 48 4.71 -12.71 1.85
C ASN A 48 3.33 -12.53 2.50
N VAL A 49 2.31 -12.16 1.71
CA VAL A 49 0.94 -11.93 2.18
C VAL A 49 0.13 -13.24 2.12
N LYS A 50 -0.56 -13.57 3.20
CA LYS A 50 -1.39 -14.78 3.31
C LYS A 50 -2.80 -14.42 3.79
N LYS A 51 -3.80 -15.12 3.24
CA LYS A 51 -5.18 -15.07 3.75
C LYS A 51 -5.43 -16.30 4.63
N PRO A 52 -5.65 -16.13 5.95
CA PRO A 52 -6.01 -17.25 6.81
C PRO A 52 -7.34 -17.89 6.39
N GLY A 53 -7.42 -19.22 6.43
CA GLY A 53 -8.65 -19.95 6.10
C GLY A 53 -9.82 -19.53 6.99
N GLY A 54 -10.99 -19.33 6.40
CA GLY A 54 -12.21 -18.91 7.12
C GLY A 54 -12.25 -17.44 7.52
N SER A 55 -11.21 -16.64 7.23
CA SER A 55 -11.22 -15.20 7.50
C SER A 55 -12.09 -14.41 6.53
N LYS A 56 -12.57 -13.24 6.98
CA LYS A 56 -13.39 -12.33 6.17
C LYS A 56 -12.62 -11.85 4.93
N PRO A 57 -13.30 -11.57 3.79
CA PRO A 57 -12.67 -10.92 2.65
C PRO A 57 -11.91 -9.64 3.06
N GLY A 58 -10.72 -9.44 2.49
CA GLY A 58 -9.84 -8.32 2.82
C GLY A 58 -8.98 -8.51 4.07
N PHE A 59 -9.21 -9.56 4.89
CA PHE A 59 -8.31 -9.87 6.00
C PHE A 59 -7.09 -10.66 5.51
N VAL A 60 -5.91 -10.11 5.76
CA VAL A 60 -4.62 -10.71 5.39
C VAL A 60 -3.64 -10.60 6.55
N VAL A 61 -2.64 -11.48 6.53
CA VAL A 61 -1.51 -11.48 7.47
C VAL A 61 -0.19 -11.54 6.71
N TYR A 62 0.85 -10.97 7.29
CA TYR A 62 2.24 -11.06 6.86
C TYR A 62 3.12 -11.11 8.11
N TYR A 63 4.33 -11.67 7.95
CA TYR A 63 5.30 -11.81 9.05
C TYR A 63 6.64 -11.13 8.73
N THR A 64 6.77 -10.61 7.52
CA THR A 64 7.95 -9.90 7.03
C THR A 64 7.48 -8.76 6.17
N ASN A 65 7.75 -7.55 6.61
CA ASN A 65 7.41 -6.32 5.93
C ASN A 65 8.46 -5.27 6.27
N TYR A 66 8.44 -4.21 5.48
CA TYR A 66 9.00 -2.92 5.83
C TYR A 66 7.84 -1.97 6.11
N SER A 67 8.16 -0.84 6.73
CA SER A 67 7.21 0.21 7.06
C SER A 67 7.80 1.55 6.64
N MET A 68 6.97 2.43 6.09
CA MET A 68 7.35 3.80 5.80
C MET A 68 6.31 4.78 6.34
N ALA A 69 6.75 5.96 6.77
CA ALA A 69 5.87 7.05 7.16
C ALA A 69 5.69 8.00 5.98
N ILE A 70 4.45 8.20 5.53
CA ILE A 70 4.11 8.99 4.35
C ILE A 70 2.91 9.91 4.63
N ASP A 71 2.81 11.01 3.91
CA ASP A 71 1.59 11.82 3.84
C ASP A 71 0.53 11.16 2.93
N ASP A 72 -0.68 11.73 2.86
CA ASP A 72 -1.76 11.26 2.01
C ASP A 72 -1.98 12.11 0.74
N ASP A 73 -1.03 12.97 0.35
CA ASP A 73 -1.21 13.82 -0.82
C ASP A 73 -1.01 13.05 -2.13
N ILE A 74 -2.11 12.80 -2.84
CA ILE A 74 -2.10 12.16 -4.16
C ILE A 74 -2.28 13.16 -5.30
N SER A 75 -2.12 14.47 -5.07
CA SER A 75 -2.32 15.51 -6.09
C SER A 75 -1.42 15.37 -7.32
N GLY A 76 -0.24 14.77 -7.14
CA GLY A 76 0.69 14.43 -8.23
C GLY A 76 0.38 13.13 -8.97
N ILE A 77 -0.62 12.36 -8.53
CA ILE A 77 -0.98 11.05 -9.08
C ILE A 77 -2.27 11.19 -9.87
N THR A 78 -2.24 10.77 -11.14
CA THR A 78 -3.41 10.81 -12.02
C THR A 78 -3.84 9.41 -12.43
N GLN A 79 -5.15 9.22 -12.54
CA GLN A 79 -5.68 7.98 -13.08
C GLN A 79 -5.38 7.92 -14.58
N VAL A 80 -4.74 6.85 -15.00
CA VAL A 80 -4.53 6.56 -16.42
C VAL A 80 -5.80 5.90 -16.96
N HIS A 81 -6.27 6.37 -18.12
CA HIS A 81 -7.34 5.72 -18.87
C HIS A 81 -6.69 4.80 -19.91
N ASP A 82 -7.21 3.56 -20.01
CA ASP A 82 -6.87 2.61 -21.06
C ASP A 82 -7.61 2.95 -22.38
#